data_AF-A0A6I6GX21-F1
#
_entry.id   AF-A0A6I6GX21-F1
#
_cell.length_a   1.000
_cell.length_b   1.000
_cell.length_c   1.000
_cell.angle_alpha   90.00
_cell.angle_beta   90.00
_cell.angle_gamma   90.00
#
_symmetry.space_group_name_H-M   'P 1'
#
loop_
_entity.id
_entity.type
_entity.pdbx_description
1 polymer ?
#
loop_
_entity_poly.entity_id
_entity_poly.type
_entity_poly.pdbx_seq_one_letter_code
_entity_poly.pdbx_strand_id
1 'polypeptide(L)'
;MPGGIIKQLREKKGMKQDAVAMEMGISQAAYSKIENNLTELTVRHCKALSRIFGENVYDYFDDEFEIHRLKRKKQTLGNQQLIEEVA
;
A
#
# COMPACT_ATOMS: atom_id res chain seq x y z
N MET A 1 10.10 7.82 -5.69
CA MET A 1 8.97 7.14 -5.02
C MET A 1 8.18 8.18 -4.21
N PRO A 2 6.83 8.21 -4.30
CA PRO A 2 6.02 9.35 -3.88
C PRO A 2 5.58 9.36 -2.39
N GLY A 3 6.14 8.52 -1.53
CA GLY A 3 5.79 8.44 -0.10
C GLY A 3 5.94 9.77 0.66
N GLY A 4 6.93 10.58 0.30
CA GLY A 4 7.11 11.93 0.85
C GLY A 4 5.95 12.87 0.54
N ILE A 5 5.35 12.75 -0.66
CA ILE A 5 4.16 13.52 -1.05
C ILE A 5 2.96 13.10 -0.19
N ILE A 6 2.76 11.79 0.00
CA ILE A 6 1.69 11.28 0.87
C ILE A 6 1.81 11.82 2.30
N LYS A 7 3.03 11.87 2.84
CA LYS A 7 3.30 12.47 4.15
C LYS A 7 2.87 13.93 4.22
N GLN A 8 3.24 14.73 3.22
CA GLN A 8 2.89 16.15 3.15
C GLN A 8 1.36 16.36 3.07
N LEU A 9 0.67 15.56 2.25
CA LEU A 9 -0.80 15.61 2.14
C LEU A 9 -1.46 15.27 3.49
N ARG A 10 -1.00 14.20 4.16
CA ARG A 10 -1.49 13.83 5.49
C ARG A 10 -1.32 14.98 6.49
N GLU A 11 -0.13 15.58 6.53
CA GLU A 11 0.19 16.67 7.47
C GLU A 11 -0.62 17.93 7.18
N LYS A 12 -0.86 18.26 5.90
CA LYS A 12 -1.75 19.35 5.49
C LYS A 12 -3.19 19.14 5.97
N LYS A 13 -3.65 17.89 6.05
CA LYS A 13 -4.99 17.54 6.59
C LYS A 13 -5.00 17.45 8.12
N GLY A 14 -3.86 17.66 8.80
CA GLY A 14 -3.75 17.56 10.26
C GLY A 14 -3.94 16.13 10.79
N MET A 15 -3.79 15.12 9.93
CA MET A 15 -4.07 13.73 10.29
C MET A 15 -2.83 13.04 10.88
N LYS A 16 -3.06 12.20 11.89
CA LYS A 16 -2.04 11.29 12.41
C LYS A 16 -1.91 10.04 11.53
N GLN A 17 -0.75 9.39 11.55
CA GLN A 17 -0.50 8.18 10.76
C GLN A 17 -1.43 7.01 11.17
N ASP A 18 -1.77 6.90 12.46
CA ASP A 18 -2.68 5.88 12.99
C ASP A 18 -4.11 6.03 12.44
N ALA A 19 -4.61 7.25 12.31
CA ALA A 19 -5.93 7.55 11.74
C ALA A 19 -6.02 7.12 10.27
N VAL A 20 -5.03 7.50 9.44
CA VAL A 20 -5.01 7.12 8.03
C VAL A 20 -4.86 5.60 7.87
N ALA A 21 -4.00 4.98 8.69
CA ALA A 21 -3.82 3.52 8.68
C ALA A 21 -5.12 2.78 9.03
N MET A 22 -5.86 3.27 10.03
CA MET A 22 -7.16 2.74 10.43
C MET A 22 -8.17 2.82 9.28
N GLU A 23 -8.28 3.96 8.60
CA GLU A 23 -9.18 4.12 7.44
C GLU A 23 -8.77 3.25 6.24
N MET A 24 -7.48 3.01 6.05
CA MET A 24 -6.97 2.09 5.04
C MET A 24 -7.13 0.61 5.41
N GLY A 25 -7.43 0.29 6.67
CA GLY A 25 -7.50 -1.08 7.18
C GLY A 25 -6.13 -1.77 7.25
N ILE A 26 -5.06 -1.03 7.54
CA ILE A 26 -3.69 -1.54 7.69
C ILE A 26 -3.09 -1.12 9.04
N SER A 27 -1.96 -1.71 9.42
CA SER A 27 -1.26 -1.26 10.63
C SER A 27 -0.59 0.10 10.42
N GLN A 28 -0.44 0.89 11.49
CA GLN A 28 0.30 2.16 11.44
C GLN A 28 1.74 1.96 10.95
N ALA A 29 2.39 0.85 11.30
CA ALA A 29 3.72 0.51 10.81
C ALA A 29 3.74 0.25 9.28
N ALA A 30 2.71 -0.40 8.73
CA ALA A 30 2.57 -0.60 7.29
C ALA A 30 2.36 0.74 6.57
N TYR A 31 1.54 1.62 7.12
CA TYR A 31 1.36 2.97 6.60
C TYR A 31 2.65 3.81 6.66
N SER A 32 3.40 3.73 7.76
CA SER A 32 4.70 4.40 7.89
C SER A 32 5.69 3.95 6.81
N LYS A 33 5.70 2.67 6.43
CA LYS A 33 6.52 2.17 5.32
C LYS A 33 6.13 2.79 3.97
N ILE A 34 4.86 3.12 3.76
CA ILE A 34 4.41 3.84 2.55
C ILE A 34 5.01 5.24 2.53
N GLU A 35 4.87 6.02 3.61
CA GLU A 35 5.41 7.39 3.67
C GLU A 35 6.94 7.44 3.53
N ASN A 36 7.64 6.40 4.01
CA ASN A 36 9.09 6.29 3.92
C ASN A 36 9.60 5.59 2.65
N ASN A 37 8.75 5.35 1.65
CA ASN A 37 9.13 4.68 0.39
C ASN A 37 9.68 3.25 0.57
N LEU A 38 9.38 2.59 1.69
CA LEU A 38 9.76 1.20 1.96
C LEU A 38 8.73 0.21 1.42
N THR A 39 7.58 0.70 0.98
CA THR A 39 6.54 -0.09 0.32
C THR A 39 6.11 0.63 -0.94
N GLU A 40 6.05 -0.11 -2.04
CA GLU A 40 5.61 0.43 -3.32
C GLU A 40 4.12 0.82 -3.26
N LEU A 41 3.82 2.01 -3.77
CA LEU A 41 2.45 2.50 -3.86
C LEU A 41 1.72 1.76 -4.98
N THR A 42 0.63 1.08 -4.61
CA THR A 42 -0.26 0.42 -5.57
C THR A 42 -1.41 1.35 -5.92
N VAL A 43 -2.07 1.09 -7.06
CA VAL A 43 -3.32 1.78 -7.43
C VAL A 43 -4.38 1.70 -6.32
N ARG A 44 -4.44 0.58 -5.59
CA ARG A 44 -5.35 0.42 -4.44
C ARG A 44 -5.00 1.40 -3.32
N HIS A 45 -3.71 1.58 -3.01
CA HIS A 45 -3.28 2.57 -2.02
C HIS A 45 -3.68 3.98 -2.45
N CYS A 46 -3.36 4.37 -3.68
CA CYS A 46 -3.69 5.71 -4.19
C CYS A 46 -5.19 5.99 -4.14
N LYS A 47 -6.04 5.04 -4.56
CA LYS A 47 -7.50 5.20 -4.46
C LYS A 47 -7.99 5.39 -3.02
N ALA A 48 -7.43 4.63 -2.07
CA ALA A 48 -7.77 4.79 -0.66
C ALA A 48 -7.33 6.16 -0.13
N LEU A 49 -6.09 6.56 -0.42
CA LEU A 49 -5.55 7.85 0.01
C LEU A 49 -6.31 9.03 -0.58
N SER A 50 -6.70 8.97 -1.86
CA SER A 50 -7.51 10.02 -2.48
C SER A 50 -8.87 10.17 -1.79
N ARG A 51 -9.49 9.05 -1.39
CA ARG A 51 -10.74 9.09 -0.63
C ARG A 51 -10.55 9.70 0.75
N ILE A 52 -9.49 9.29 1.47
CA ILE A 52 -9.21 9.73 2.84
C ILE A 52 -8.87 11.23 2.87
N PHE A 53 -8.03 11.69 1.94
CA PHE A 53 -7.61 13.09 1.86
C PHE A 53 -8.63 13.98 1.16
N GLY A 54 -9.63 13.40 0.49
CA GLY A 54 -10.67 14.14 -0.23
C GLY A 54 -10.16 14.87 -1.48
N GLU A 55 -9.01 14.47 -2.02
CA GLU A 55 -8.39 15.05 -3.21
C GLU A 55 -7.62 13.97 -3.97
N ASN A 56 -7.43 14.14 -5.27
CA ASN A 56 -6.77 13.12 -6.07
C ASN A 56 -5.24 13.14 -5.84
N VAL A 57 -4.69 12.09 -5.20
CA VAL A 57 -3.24 12.06 -4.89
C VAL A 57 -2.36 12.02 -6.14
N TYR A 58 -2.88 11.55 -7.28
CA TYR A 58 -2.14 11.52 -8.55
C TYR A 58 -1.77 12.93 -9.03
N ASP A 59 -2.56 13.95 -8.68
CA ASP A 59 -2.33 15.34 -9.11
C ASP A 59 -1.06 15.95 -8.49
N TYR A 60 -0.47 15.27 -7.50
CA TYR A 60 0.74 15.70 -6.80
C TYR A 60 1.97 14.87 -7.21
N PHE A 61 1.80 13.89 -8.07
CA PHE A 61 2.88 13.06 -8.55
C PHE A 61 3.50 13.73 -9.79
N ASP A 62 4.82 13.63 -9.91
CA ASP A 62 5.56 14.01 -11.11
C ASP A 62 5.19 13.07 -12.27
N ASP A 63 5.11 13.61 -13.48
CA ASP A 63 4.74 12.84 -14.68
C ASP A 63 5.77 11.74 -15.01
N GLU A 64 7.00 11.88 -14.49
CA GLU A 64 8.07 10.88 -14.63
C GLU A 64 7.94 9.66 -13.69
N PHE A 65 6.89 9.57 -12.86
CA PHE A 65 6.74 8.42 -11.96
C PHE A 65 6.28 7.14 -12.67
N GLU A 66 7.18 6.15 -12.77
CA GLU A 66 6.85 4.82 -13.26
C GLU A 66 6.22 3.91 -12.18
N ILE A 67 4.96 3.52 -12.37
CA ILE A 67 4.29 2.51 -11.53
C ILE A 67 4.68 1.11 -12.02
N HIS A 68 5.41 0.35 -11.22
CA HIS A 68 5.78 -1.01 -11.60
C HIS A 68 4.69 -2.00 -11.19
N ARG A 69 4.37 -2.92 -12.11
CA ARG A 69 3.45 -4.03 -11.79
C ARG A 69 4.16 -5.00 -10.86
N LEU A 70 3.70 -5.10 -9.61
CA LEU A 70 4.19 -6.10 -8.64
C LEU A 70 4.18 -7.50 -9.27
N LYS A 71 5.37 -8.12 -9.38
CA LYS A 71 5.47 -9.54 -9.75
C LYS A 71 4.79 -10.35 -8.66
N ARG A 72 3.68 -11.02 -8.97
CA ARG A 72 3.02 -11.97 -8.04
C ARG A 72 4.07 -12.96 -7.55
N LYS A 73 4.37 -12.99 -6.25
CA LYS A 73 5.11 -14.11 -5.67
C LYS A 73 4.26 -15.36 -5.84
N LYS A 74 4.78 -16.40 -6.49
CA LYS A 74 4.15 -17.73 -6.49
C LYS A 74 4.01 -18.16 -5.03
N GLN A 75 2.79 -18.32 -4.57
CA GLN A 75 2.52 -18.87 -3.26
C GLN A 75 2.78 -20.38 -3.36
N THR A 76 3.92 -20.86 -2.88
CA THR A 76 4.14 -22.28 -2.64
C THR A 76 3.27 -22.65 -1.44
N LEU A 77 2.10 -23.25 -1.69
CA LEU A 77 1.44 -24.02 -0.63
C LEU A 77 2.33 -25.24 -0.39
N GLY A 78 2.88 -25.33 0.82
CA GLY A 78 3.73 -26.43 1.25
C GLY A 78 3.04 -27.78 1.11
N ASN A 79 3.84 -28.80 0.81
CA ASN A 79 3.45 -30.19 0.67
C ASN A 79 2.53 -30.68 1.80
N GLN A 80 1.41 -31.30 1.43
CA GLN A 80 0.79 -32.35 2.23
C GLN A 80 0.61 -33.57 1.32
N GLN A 81 1.50 -34.55 1.46
CA GLN A 81 1.29 -35.89 0.94
C GLN A 81 0.07 -36.49 1.64
N LEU A 82 -0.94 -36.87 0.87
CA LEU A 82 -1.84 -37.95 1.27
C LEU A 82 -1.53 -39.12 0.35
N ILE A 83 -0.85 -40.11 0.92
CA ILE A 83 -0.76 -41.44 0.35
C ILE A 83 -2.13 -42.06 0.57
N GLU A 84 -2.91 -42.27 -0.48
CA GLU A 84 -3.99 -43.25 -0.44
C GLU A 84 -3.41 -44.61 -0.85
N GLU A 85 -2.87 -45.32 0.13
CA GLU A 85 -2.94 -46.79 0.13
C GLU A 85 -4.30 -47.13 0.75
N VAL A 86 -5.20 -47.80 0.01
CA VAL A 86 -5.99 -48.96 0.49
C VAL A 86 -6.52 -49.76 -0.72
N ALA A 87 -6.07 -51.03 -0.77
CA ALA A 87 -6.67 -52.27 -1.30
C ALA A 87 -7.12 -52.37 -2.78
#